data_AF-A0A9X3JI35-F1
#
_entry.id   AF-A0A9X3JI35-F1
#
_cell.length_a   1.000
_cell.length_b   1.000
_cell.length_c   1.000
_cell.angle_alpha   90.00
_cell.angle_beta   90.00
_cell.angle_gamma   90.00
#
_symmetry.space_group_name_H-M   'P 1'
#
loop_
_entity.id
_entity.type
_entity.pdbx_description
1 polymer ?
#
loop_
_entity_poly.entity_id
_entity_poly.type
_entity_poly.pdbx_seq_one_letter_code
_entity_poly.pdbx_strand_id
1 'polypeptide(L)'
;MLELWRDLLVQVPRDLDGPDWQPFLSDGNRGLLLDLIAMRWGQVREVVRRSPKTSPHDLVDLTDDLLGMAIELCDFLAGAWAAMPTQDDDTVPRGPRRRAVARKDVITSLVRLRDQFRSEVELAVIRRAAAEVKEVRDNTRAAAGEIATGDLAQHFEKYGNSERRQAEGWRALAVVLTVGVVVALAFLVPGERSVAEVLQRGAFALPIFGLAAYLSAESAKHRKAAQWAATLRVQLLTIDLYVAPLGAKEAAEVRQLLARRAFGDVPMLASGDATKDEAAMPLSVQAVLERLLVEMRSKPEK
;
A
#
# COMPACT_ATOMS: atom_id res chain seq x y z
N MET A 1 2.49 -38.49 -13.14
CA MET A 1 2.95 -39.27 -11.96
C MET A 1 1.79 -39.79 -11.11
N LEU A 2 0.76 -38.98 -10.81
CA LEU A 2 -0.48 -39.43 -10.14
C LEU A 2 -1.25 -40.50 -10.93
N GLU A 3 -1.39 -40.37 -12.26
CA GLU A 3 -1.99 -41.42 -13.09
C GLU A 3 -1.19 -42.72 -13.09
N LEU A 4 0.14 -42.61 -13.08
CA LEU A 4 1.06 -43.74 -13.02
C LEU A 4 0.94 -44.52 -11.69
N TRP A 5 0.59 -43.81 -10.61
CA TRP A 5 0.29 -44.41 -9.30
C TRP A 5 -1.09 -45.06 -9.24
N ARG A 6 -2.11 -44.44 -9.86
CA ARG A 6 -3.44 -45.03 -9.99
C ARG A 6 -3.36 -46.33 -10.81
N ASP A 7 -2.61 -46.33 -11.90
CA ASP A 7 -2.39 -47.54 -12.72
C ASP A 7 -1.65 -48.63 -11.96
N LEU A 8 -0.64 -48.27 -11.14
CA LEU A 8 0.09 -49.22 -10.29
C LEU A 8 -0.78 -49.85 -9.19
N LEU A 9 -1.70 -49.07 -8.60
CA LEU A 9 -2.66 -49.56 -7.60
C LEU A 9 -3.76 -50.43 -8.24
N VAL A 10 -4.17 -50.11 -9.47
CA VAL A 10 -5.09 -50.96 -10.26
C VAL A 10 -4.42 -52.28 -10.67
N GLN A 11 -3.09 -52.28 -10.83
CA GLN A 11 -2.30 -53.47 -11.14
C GLN A 11 -1.96 -54.34 -9.93
N VAL A 12 -2.25 -53.92 -8.70
CA VAL A 12 -2.20 -54.83 -7.55
C VAL A 12 -3.29 -55.89 -7.78
N PRO A 13 -2.92 -57.18 -7.94
CA PRO A 13 -3.92 -58.20 -8.23
C PRO A 13 -4.98 -58.22 -7.13
N ARG A 14 -6.25 -58.20 -7.51
CA ARG A 14 -7.35 -58.34 -6.55
C ARG A 14 -7.42 -59.73 -5.91
N ASP A 15 -6.64 -60.67 -6.43
CA ASP A 15 -6.63 -62.07 -6.05
C ASP A 15 -5.24 -62.46 -5.49
N LEU A 16 -4.94 -61.94 -4.31
CA LEU A 16 -3.69 -62.24 -3.57
C LEU A 16 -3.76 -63.58 -2.84
N ASP A 17 -4.90 -64.28 -2.91
CA ASP A 17 -5.08 -65.62 -2.36
C ASP A 17 -4.52 -66.71 -3.28
N GLY A 18 -4.07 -66.33 -4.48
CA GLY A 18 -3.40 -67.21 -5.43
C GLY A 18 -2.08 -67.78 -4.84
N PRO A 19 -1.74 -69.04 -5.16
CA PRO A 19 -0.55 -69.73 -4.63
C PRO A 19 0.77 -68.99 -4.90
N ASP A 20 0.78 -68.12 -5.91
CA ASP A 20 1.94 -67.32 -6.31
C ASP A 20 2.37 -66.26 -5.26
N TRP A 21 1.47 -65.88 -4.36
CA TRP A 21 1.72 -64.83 -3.34
C TRP A 21 2.14 -65.37 -1.97
N GLN A 22 1.89 -66.66 -1.69
CA GLN A 22 2.28 -67.29 -0.41
C GLN A 22 3.76 -67.10 -0.02
N PRO A 23 4.76 -67.16 -0.94
CA PRO A 23 6.15 -66.94 -0.58
C PRO A 23 6.42 -65.52 -0.05
N PHE A 24 5.70 -64.54 -0.60
CA PHE A 24 5.84 -63.12 -0.27
C PHE A 24 5.13 -62.75 1.03
N LEU A 25 4.13 -63.53 1.43
CA LEU A 25 3.33 -63.33 2.63
C LEU A 25 3.84 -64.15 3.83
N SER A 26 5.09 -64.62 3.81
CA SER A 26 5.69 -65.31 4.96
C SER A 26 5.98 -64.37 6.14
N ASP A 27 6.02 -64.91 7.37
CA ASP A 27 6.34 -64.17 8.60
C ASP A 27 7.69 -63.41 8.50
N GLY A 28 8.64 -63.91 7.68
CA GLY A 28 9.93 -63.26 7.43
C GLY A 28 9.87 -62.02 6.54
N ASN A 29 8.86 -61.91 5.67
CA ASN A 29 8.70 -60.79 4.72
C ASN A 29 7.83 -59.65 5.27
N ARG A 30 7.29 -59.82 6.49
CA ARG A 30 6.40 -58.85 7.13
C ARG A 30 7.05 -57.48 7.38
N GLY A 31 8.33 -57.48 7.75
CA GLY A 31 9.12 -56.26 7.88
C GLY A 31 9.31 -55.56 6.53
N LEU A 32 9.62 -56.33 5.48
CA LEU A 32 9.84 -55.81 4.13
C LEU A 32 8.58 -55.16 3.54
N LEU A 33 7.40 -55.74 3.74
CA LEU A 33 6.14 -55.17 3.27
C LEU A 33 5.80 -53.86 3.99
N LEU A 34 6.00 -53.78 5.31
CA LEU A 34 5.78 -52.56 6.08
C LEU A 34 6.79 -51.47 5.71
N ASP A 35 8.05 -51.84 5.51
CA ASP A 35 9.10 -50.92 5.05
C ASP A 35 8.82 -50.42 3.63
N LEU A 36 8.31 -51.28 2.74
CA LEU A 36 7.92 -50.90 1.39
C LEU A 36 6.76 -49.91 1.41
N ILE A 37 5.72 -50.16 2.22
CA ILE A 37 4.58 -49.24 2.37
C ILE A 37 5.06 -47.91 2.95
N ALA A 38 5.90 -47.93 3.99
CA ALA A 38 6.46 -46.72 4.60
C ALA A 38 7.34 -45.93 3.61
N MET A 39 8.17 -46.62 2.82
CA MET A 39 9.02 -46.03 1.78
C MET A 39 8.17 -45.39 0.68
N ARG A 40 7.15 -46.10 0.20
CA ARG A 40 6.23 -45.61 -0.82
C ARG A 40 5.42 -44.41 -0.33
N TRP A 41 4.99 -44.43 0.92
CA TRP A 41 4.35 -43.28 1.56
C TRP A 41 5.29 -42.07 1.65
N GLY A 42 6.58 -42.30 1.98
CA GLY A 42 7.62 -41.27 1.96
C GLY A 42 7.84 -40.64 0.56
N GLN A 43 7.76 -41.46 -0.51
CA GLN A 43 7.87 -40.96 -1.88
C GLN A 43 6.68 -40.10 -2.28
N VAL A 44 5.46 -40.53 -1.95
CA VAL A 44 4.24 -39.75 -2.21
C VAL A 44 4.30 -38.42 -1.45
N ARG A 45 4.73 -38.43 -0.18
CA ARG A 45 4.98 -37.22 0.61
C ARG A 45 5.94 -36.26 -0.08
N GLU A 46 7.05 -36.74 -0.65
CA GLU A 46 8.03 -35.86 -1.29
C GLU A 46 7.52 -35.32 -2.64
N VAL A 47 6.71 -36.07 -3.38
CA VAL A 47 6.07 -35.61 -4.61
C VAL A 47 5.05 -34.50 -4.32
N VAL A 48 4.23 -34.72 -3.29
CA VAL A 48 3.26 -33.73 -2.79
C VAL A 48 3.98 -32.46 -2.33
N ARG A 49 5.08 -32.59 -1.58
CA ARG A 49 5.90 -31.46 -1.13
C ARG A 49 6.52 -30.67 -2.28
N ARG A 50 6.87 -31.33 -3.38
CA ARG A 50 7.54 -30.72 -4.54
C ARG A 50 6.60 -30.17 -5.61
N SER A 51 5.29 -30.25 -5.45
CA SER A 51 4.34 -29.72 -6.44
C SER A 51 3.93 -28.27 -6.08
N PRO A 52 4.55 -27.24 -6.69
CA PRO A 52 4.30 -25.83 -6.33
C PRO A 52 2.92 -25.30 -6.74
N LYS A 53 2.18 -26.04 -7.59
CA LYS A 53 0.97 -25.56 -8.26
C LYS A 53 -0.34 -26.17 -7.77
N THR A 54 -0.32 -27.20 -6.92
CA THR A 54 -1.56 -27.84 -6.46
C THR A 54 -2.25 -26.93 -5.44
N SER A 55 -3.57 -26.78 -5.53
CA SER A 55 -4.31 -25.96 -4.57
C SER A 55 -4.19 -26.58 -3.17
N PRO A 56 -4.15 -25.77 -2.10
CA PRO A 56 -4.25 -26.24 -0.73
C PRO A 56 -5.35 -27.27 -0.48
N HIS A 57 -6.50 -27.10 -1.13
CA HIS A 57 -7.65 -27.97 -0.98
C HIS A 57 -7.39 -29.33 -1.62
N ASP A 58 -6.85 -29.32 -2.84
CA ASP A 58 -6.49 -30.53 -3.59
C ASP A 58 -5.46 -31.39 -2.85
N LEU A 59 -4.58 -30.74 -2.07
CA LEU A 59 -3.59 -31.42 -1.25
C LEU A 59 -4.23 -32.14 -0.06
N VAL A 60 -5.23 -31.53 0.58
CA VAL A 60 -5.97 -32.15 1.69
C VAL A 60 -6.79 -33.32 1.17
N ASP A 61 -7.53 -33.11 0.07
CA ASP A 61 -8.36 -34.15 -0.55
C ASP A 61 -7.49 -35.34 -1.02
N LEU A 62 -6.36 -35.07 -1.66
CA LEU A 62 -5.40 -36.11 -2.06
C LEU A 62 -4.82 -36.86 -0.86
N THR A 63 -4.57 -36.18 0.25
CA THR A 63 -4.07 -36.80 1.48
C THR A 63 -5.10 -37.74 2.06
N ASP A 64 -6.36 -37.30 2.15
CA ASP A 64 -7.47 -38.10 2.66
C ASP A 64 -7.71 -39.33 1.77
N ASP A 65 -7.66 -39.18 0.44
CA ASP A 65 -7.78 -40.27 -0.54
C ASP A 65 -6.65 -41.30 -0.39
N LEU A 66 -5.40 -40.84 -0.32
CA LEU A 66 -4.23 -41.71 -0.16
C LEU A 66 -4.29 -42.49 1.15
N LEU A 67 -4.79 -41.86 2.21
CA LEU A 67 -4.86 -42.47 3.52
C LEU A 67 -6.04 -43.45 3.64
N GLY A 68 -7.16 -43.14 2.98
CA GLY A 68 -8.26 -44.08 2.77
C GLY A 68 -7.76 -45.36 2.07
N MET A 69 -7.02 -45.21 0.97
CA MET A 69 -6.40 -46.34 0.28
C MET A 69 -5.41 -47.12 1.17
N ALA A 70 -4.62 -46.45 1.99
CA ALA A 70 -3.70 -47.12 2.92
C ALA A 70 -4.44 -47.95 3.98
N ILE A 71 -5.56 -47.43 4.51
CA ILE A 71 -6.42 -48.16 5.47
C ILE A 71 -7.05 -49.37 4.79
N GLU A 72 -7.64 -49.18 3.60
CA GLU A 72 -8.23 -50.27 2.81
C GLU A 72 -7.21 -51.37 2.52
N LEU A 73 -5.99 -51.01 2.13
CA LEU A 73 -4.89 -51.95 1.90
C LEU A 73 -4.50 -52.70 3.18
N CYS A 74 -4.38 -52.00 4.32
CA CYS A 74 -4.06 -52.62 5.60
C CYS A 74 -5.15 -53.59 6.06
N ASP A 75 -6.43 -53.22 5.93
CA ASP A 75 -7.54 -54.09 6.26
C ASP A 75 -7.61 -55.31 5.34
N PHE A 76 -7.35 -55.11 4.04
CA PHE A 76 -7.24 -56.19 3.06
C PHE A 76 -6.11 -57.17 3.43
N LEU A 77 -4.89 -56.68 3.68
CA LEU A 77 -3.74 -57.51 4.05
C LEU A 77 -3.97 -58.24 5.38
N ALA A 78 -4.63 -57.59 6.35
CA ALA A 78 -5.00 -58.22 7.61
C ALA A 78 -6.03 -59.34 7.40
N GLY A 79 -6.98 -59.17 6.48
CA GLY A 79 -7.96 -60.17 6.06
C GLY A 79 -7.29 -61.38 5.40
N ALA A 80 -6.46 -61.15 4.38
CA ALA A 80 -5.70 -62.19 3.69
C ALA A 80 -4.80 -62.99 4.66
N TRP A 81 -4.15 -62.30 5.60
CA TRP A 81 -3.37 -62.95 6.66
C TRP A 81 -4.21 -63.81 7.60
N ALA A 82 -5.40 -63.35 7.97
CA ALA A 82 -6.29 -64.13 8.84
C ALA A 82 -6.81 -65.40 8.14
N ALA A 83 -6.92 -65.36 6.81
CA ALA A 83 -7.35 -66.46 5.97
C ALA A 83 -6.23 -67.48 5.67
N MET A 84 -4.95 -67.12 5.84
CA MET A 84 -3.85 -68.04 5.62
C MET A 84 -3.94 -69.26 6.56
N PRO A 85 -3.87 -70.49 6.02
CA PRO A 85 -3.83 -71.68 6.84
C PRO A 85 -2.56 -71.63 7.69
N THR A 86 -2.73 -71.62 9.01
CA THR A 86 -1.61 -71.77 9.92
C THR A 86 -1.07 -73.18 9.74
N GLN A 87 0.13 -73.29 9.19
CA GLN A 87 0.87 -74.55 9.22
C GLN A 87 1.02 -74.93 10.70
N ASP A 88 0.33 -75.99 11.12
CA ASP A 88 0.26 -76.47 12.51
C ASP A 88 1.68 -76.76 13.03
N ASP A 89 2.25 -75.78 13.71
CA ASP A 89 3.35 -75.96 14.64
C ASP A 89 2.74 -75.90 16.04
N ASP A 90 2.37 -77.06 16.55
CA ASP A 90 1.61 -77.31 17.80
C ASP A 90 2.28 -76.76 19.09
N THR A 91 3.45 -76.14 18.98
CA THR A 91 4.28 -75.79 20.12
C THR A 91 4.10 -74.36 20.64
N VAL A 92 3.36 -73.49 19.94
CA VAL A 92 3.15 -72.10 20.37
C VAL A 92 1.65 -71.79 20.48
N PRO A 93 1.10 -71.55 21.70
CA PRO A 93 -0.28 -71.12 21.87
C PRO A 93 -0.45 -69.67 21.33
N ARG A 94 -0.66 -69.54 20.03
CA ARG A 94 -0.91 -68.27 19.32
C ARG A 94 -2.41 -68.00 19.29
N GLY A 95 -2.97 -67.64 20.44
CA GLY A 95 -4.39 -67.32 20.55
C GLY A 95 -4.80 -66.07 19.74
N PRO A 96 -6.08 -65.98 19.31
CA PRO A 96 -6.66 -64.85 18.56
C PRO A 96 -6.43 -63.48 19.22
N ARG A 97 -6.17 -63.44 20.53
CA ARG A 97 -5.80 -62.23 21.27
C ARG A 97 -4.51 -61.55 20.80
N ARG A 98 -3.44 -62.30 20.45
CA ARG A 98 -2.19 -61.67 19.99
C ARG A 98 -2.34 -60.98 18.63
N ARG A 99 -3.18 -61.52 17.74
CA ARG A 99 -3.49 -60.93 16.42
C ARG A 99 -4.30 -59.64 16.56
N ALA A 100 -5.27 -59.61 17.48
CA ALA A 100 -6.08 -58.43 17.75
C ALA A 100 -5.25 -57.25 18.32
N VAL A 101 -4.28 -57.53 19.19
CA VAL A 101 -3.39 -56.50 19.76
C VAL A 101 -2.49 -55.89 18.67
N ALA A 102 -1.82 -56.72 17.85
CA ALA A 102 -0.97 -56.22 16.77
C ALA A 102 -1.73 -55.39 15.73
N ARG A 103 -2.99 -55.77 15.41
CA ARG A 103 -3.86 -54.97 14.52
C ARG A 103 -4.17 -53.59 15.12
N LYS A 104 -4.51 -53.55 16.41
CA LYS A 104 -4.85 -52.31 17.10
C LYS A 104 -3.67 -51.34 17.14
N ASP A 105 -2.46 -51.84 17.35
CA ASP A 105 -1.25 -51.01 17.41
C ASP A 105 -0.91 -50.38 16.05
N VAL A 106 -1.05 -51.15 14.95
CA VAL A 106 -0.84 -50.65 13.58
C VAL A 106 -1.89 -49.60 13.20
N ILE A 107 -3.17 -49.84 13.49
CA ILE A 107 -4.22 -48.84 13.23
C ILE A 107 -3.95 -47.56 14.02
N THR A 108 -3.53 -47.69 15.28
CA THR A 108 -3.25 -46.52 16.14
C THR A 108 -2.05 -45.71 15.62
N SER A 109 -1.00 -46.36 15.09
CA SER A 109 0.15 -45.65 14.52
C SER A 109 -0.19 -44.93 13.21
N LEU A 110 -1.00 -45.55 12.34
CA LEU A 110 -1.48 -44.92 11.10
C LEU A 110 -2.36 -43.70 11.37
N VAL A 111 -3.26 -43.78 12.35
CA VAL A 111 -4.09 -42.64 12.77
C VAL A 111 -3.23 -41.49 13.29
N ARG A 112 -2.20 -41.76 14.10
CA ARG A 112 -1.27 -40.71 14.58
C ARG A 112 -0.49 -40.07 13.44
N LEU A 113 -0.03 -40.86 12.47
CA LEU A 113 0.70 -40.36 11.31
C LEU A 113 -0.19 -39.47 10.43
N ARG A 114 -1.46 -39.87 10.22
CA ARG A 114 -2.47 -39.04 9.54
C ARG A 114 -2.60 -37.69 10.22
N ASP A 115 -2.83 -37.69 11.53
CA ASP A 115 -3.10 -36.47 12.27
C ASP A 115 -1.88 -35.54 12.26
N GLN A 116 -0.65 -36.09 12.35
CA GLN A 116 0.58 -35.32 12.17
C GLN A 116 0.67 -34.70 10.76
N PHE A 117 0.42 -35.50 9.72
CA PHE A 117 0.52 -35.02 8.34
C PHE A 117 -0.52 -33.95 8.03
N ARG A 118 -1.77 -34.15 8.49
CA ARG A 118 -2.84 -33.16 8.37
C ARG A 118 -2.45 -31.84 9.03
N SER A 119 -1.88 -31.89 10.23
CA SER A 119 -1.41 -30.68 10.92
C SER A 119 -0.26 -29.97 10.17
N GLU A 120 0.67 -30.73 9.57
CA GLU A 120 1.77 -30.14 8.77
C GLU A 120 1.23 -29.47 7.50
N VAL A 121 0.29 -30.12 6.81
CA VAL A 121 -0.36 -29.58 5.60
C VAL A 121 -1.17 -28.34 5.96
N GLU A 122 -2.02 -28.39 6.99
CA GLU A 122 -2.81 -27.23 7.44
C GLU A 122 -1.89 -26.05 7.82
N LEU A 123 -0.80 -26.29 8.54
CA LEU A 123 0.19 -25.24 8.86
C LEU A 123 0.88 -24.69 7.61
N ALA A 124 1.20 -25.52 6.62
CA ALA A 124 1.79 -25.07 5.37
C ALA A 124 0.82 -24.20 4.56
N VAL A 125 -0.46 -24.58 4.52
CA VAL A 125 -1.53 -23.81 3.88
C VAL A 125 -1.72 -22.47 4.55
N ILE A 126 -1.81 -22.44 5.89
CA ILE A 126 -1.95 -21.19 6.66
C ILE A 126 -0.74 -20.28 6.42
N ARG A 127 0.48 -20.81 6.42
CA ARG A 127 1.69 -20.02 6.15
C ARG A 127 1.70 -19.43 4.75
N ARG A 128 1.29 -20.21 3.74
CA ARG A 128 1.19 -19.74 2.35
C ARG A 128 0.13 -18.66 2.21
N ALA A 129 -1.08 -18.89 2.74
CA ALA A 129 -2.14 -17.90 2.74
C ALA A 129 -1.72 -16.62 3.48
N ALA A 130 -1.03 -16.73 4.61
CA ALA A 130 -0.50 -15.58 5.34
C ALA A 130 0.56 -14.81 4.53
N ALA A 131 1.42 -15.50 3.77
CA ALA A 131 2.40 -14.88 2.89
C ALA A 131 1.74 -14.16 1.71
N GLU A 132 0.76 -14.79 1.06
CA GLU A 132 -0.01 -14.21 -0.05
C GLU A 132 -0.82 -12.99 0.43
N VAL A 133 -1.50 -13.07 1.58
CA VAL A 133 -2.21 -11.94 2.19
C VAL A 133 -1.25 -10.80 2.52
N LYS A 134 -0.05 -11.11 3.04
CA LYS A 134 0.97 -10.10 3.32
C LYS A 134 1.41 -9.38 2.04
N GLU A 135 1.70 -10.13 0.98
CA GLU A 135 2.07 -9.58 -0.33
C GLU A 135 0.97 -8.70 -0.92
N VAL A 136 -0.27 -9.20 -0.95
CA VAL A 136 -1.45 -8.43 -1.44
C VAL A 136 -1.63 -7.16 -0.63
N ARG A 137 -1.51 -7.22 0.69
CA ARG A 137 -1.61 -6.06 1.57
C ARG A 137 -0.50 -5.04 1.28
N ASP A 138 0.74 -5.49 1.13
CA ASP A 138 1.88 -4.61 0.91
C ASP A 138 1.80 -3.95 -0.49
N ASN A 139 1.37 -4.68 -1.53
CA ASN A 139 1.07 -4.14 -2.87
C ASN A 139 -0.10 -3.16 -2.86
N THR A 140 -1.18 -3.47 -2.14
CA THR A 140 -2.35 -2.58 -2.00
C THR A 140 -1.96 -1.29 -1.29
N ARG A 141 -1.11 -1.38 -0.25
CA ARG A 141 -0.61 -0.20 0.47
C ARG A 141 0.28 0.67 -0.41
N ALA A 142 1.13 0.07 -1.25
CA ALA A 142 1.95 0.81 -2.22
C ALA A 142 1.07 1.54 -3.24
N ALA A 143 0.13 0.83 -3.87
CA ALA A 143 -0.81 1.40 -4.84
C ALA A 143 -1.69 2.51 -4.23
N ALA A 144 -2.19 2.31 -3.02
CA ALA A 144 -2.96 3.33 -2.30
C ALA A 144 -2.10 4.57 -2.00
N GLY A 145 -0.80 4.39 -1.71
CA GLY A 145 0.15 5.49 -1.52
C GLY A 145 0.39 6.31 -2.80
N GLU A 146 0.55 5.63 -3.94
CA GLU A 146 0.71 6.29 -5.25
C GLU A 146 -0.56 7.06 -5.65
N ILE A 147 -1.74 6.45 -5.50
CA ILE A 147 -3.03 7.09 -5.80
C ILE A 147 -3.24 8.30 -4.89
N ALA A 148 -3.02 8.17 -3.58
CA ALA A 148 -3.20 9.28 -2.64
C ALA A 148 -2.25 10.45 -2.93
N THR A 149 -0.99 10.16 -3.30
CA THR A 149 -0.01 11.18 -3.69
C THR A 149 -0.43 11.90 -4.98
N GLY A 150 -0.91 11.14 -5.97
CA GLY A 150 -1.43 11.70 -7.22
C GLY A 150 -2.65 12.59 -7.02
N ASP A 151 -3.62 12.15 -6.21
CA ASP A 151 -4.83 12.93 -5.91
C ASP A 151 -4.51 14.22 -5.15
N LEU A 152 -3.64 14.14 -4.14
CA LEU A 152 -3.17 15.32 -3.39
C LEU A 152 -2.43 16.32 -4.30
N ALA A 153 -1.57 15.84 -5.20
CA ALA A 153 -0.88 16.67 -6.18
C ALA A 153 -1.86 17.33 -7.17
N GLN A 154 -2.96 16.66 -7.53
CA GLN A 154 -4.02 17.23 -8.35
C GLN A 154 -4.80 18.32 -7.60
N HIS A 155 -5.09 18.10 -6.32
CA HIS A 155 -5.73 19.11 -5.46
C HIS A 155 -4.88 20.39 -5.34
N PHE A 156 -3.57 20.27 -5.13
CA PHE A 156 -2.67 21.44 -5.08
C PHE A 156 -2.58 22.18 -6.44
N GLU A 157 -2.66 21.47 -7.56
CA GLU A 157 -2.74 22.11 -8.87
C GLU A 157 -4.04 22.88 -9.06
N LYS A 158 -5.19 22.27 -8.72
CA LYS A 158 -6.49 22.95 -8.79
C LYS A 158 -6.50 24.20 -7.91
N TYR A 159 -5.97 24.08 -6.69
CA TYR A 159 -5.81 25.20 -5.76
C TYR A 159 -4.90 26.29 -6.35
N GLY A 160 -3.69 25.94 -6.81
CA GLY A 160 -2.76 26.91 -7.40
C GLY A 160 -3.33 27.62 -8.64
N ASN A 161 -4.08 26.91 -9.49
CA ASN A 161 -4.76 27.49 -10.64
C ASN A 161 -5.91 28.44 -10.24
N SER A 162 -6.67 28.10 -9.19
CA SER A 162 -7.70 28.99 -8.64
C SER A 162 -7.09 30.28 -8.10
N GLU A 163 -6.04 30.17 -7.28
CA GLU A 163 -5.33 31.31 -6.70
C GLU A 163 -4.71 32.21 -7.77
N ARG A 164 -4.15 31.62 -8.83
CA ARG A 164 -3.63 32.38 -9.97
C ARG A 164 -4.72 33.19 -10.68
N ARG A 165 -5.89 32.60 -10.91
CA ARG A 165 -7.03 33.31 -11.53
C ARG A 165 -7.53 34.45 -10.65
N GLN A 166 -7.63 34.24 -9.34
CA GLN A 166 -7.99 35.30 -8.40
C GLN A 166 -6.96 36.44 -8.42
N ALA A 167 -5.67 36.11 -8.42
CA ALA A 167 -4.60 37.11 -8.52
C ALA A 167 -4.71 37.96 -9.79
N GLU A 168 -4.98 37.34 -10.93
CA GLU A 168 -5.18 38.02 -12.21
C GLU A 168 -6.41 38.94 -12.18
N GLY A 169 -7.51 38.50 -11.54
CA GLY A 169 -8.71 39.30 -11.31
C GLY A 169 -8.44 40.55 -10.47
N TRP A 170 -7.76 40.39 -9.32
CA TRP A 170 -7.39 41.51 -8.47
C TRP A 170 -6.46 42.51 -9.17
N ARG A 171 -5.52 42.00 -9.98
CA ARG A 171 -4.62 42.84 -10.77
C ARG A 171 -5.39 43.64 -11.83
N ALA A 172 -6.30 42.98 -12.54
CA ALA A 172 -7.14 43.64 -13.52
C ALA A 172 -7.98 44.76 -12.87
N LEU A 173 -8.57 44.50 -11.70
CA LEU A 173 -9.34 45.49 -10.95
C LEU A 173 -8.48 46.68 -10.51
N ALA A 174 -7.27 46.44 -9.99
CA ALA A 174 -6.33 47.50 -9.61
C ALA A 174 -5.93 48.37 -10.82
N VAL A 175 -5.72 47.77 -11.99
CA VAL A 175 -5.43 48.49 -13.24
C VAL A 175 -6.64 49.31 -13.68
N VAL A 176 -7.84 48.74 -13.68
CA VAL A 176 -9.08 49.44 -14.06
C VAL A 176 -9.33 50.64 -13.16
N LEU A 177 -9.18 50.50 -11.83
CA LEU A 177 -9.32 51.61 -10.90
C LEU A 177 -8.29 52.72 -11.17
N THR A 178 -7.03 52.34 -11.38
CA THR A 178 -5.94 53.29 -11.63
C THR A 178 -6.15 54.05 -12.93
N VAL A 179 -6.45 53.35 -14.02
CA VAL A 179 -6.76 53.96 -15.33
C VAL A 179 -8.03 54.81 -15.25
N GLY A 180 -9.06 54.33 -14.54
CA GLY A 180 -10.30 55.07 -14.33
C GLY A 180 -10.08 56.42 -13.64
N VAL A 181 -9.21 56.47 -12.62
CA VAL A 181 -8.82 57.73 -11.97
C VAL A 181 -8.07 58.66 -12.92
N VAL A 182 -7.10 58.14 -13.68
CA VAL A 182 -6.33 58.94 -14.64
C VAL A 182 -7.25 59.53 -15.72
N VAL A 183 -8.16 58.72 -16.27
CA VAL A 183 -9.13 59.15 -17.27
C VAL A 183 -10.12 60.17 -16.68
N ALA A 184 -10.66 59.91 -15.49
CA ALA A 184 -11.54 60.86 -14.80
C ALA A 184 -10.83 62.20 -14.55
N LEU A 185 -9.59 62.18 -14.07
CA LEU A 185 -8.80 63.40 -13.90
C LEU A 185 -8.56 64.11 -15.24
N ALA A 186 -8.30 63.40 -16.34
CA ALA A 186 -8.13 64.03 -17.65
C ALA A 186 -9.41 64.72 -18.15
N PHE A 187 -10.59 64.09 -18.01
CA PHE A 187 -11.87 64.63 -18.51
C PHE A 187 -12.51 65.68 -17.61
N LEU A 188 -12.41 65.54 -16.28
CA LEU A 188 -12.94 66.55 -15.36
C LEU A 188 -12.08 67.83 -15.33
N VAL A 189 -10.94 67.86 -16.03
CA VAL A 189 -9.97 68.96 -16.01
C VAL A 189 -9.87 69.76 -17.33
N PRO A 190 -10.92 70.43 -17.84
CA PRO A 190 -10.74 71.42 -18.91
C PRO A 190 -10.28 72.80 -18.37
N GLY A 191 -9.38 73.47 -19.09
CA GLY A 191 -8.99 74.89 -18.91
C GLY A 191 -7.64 75.16 -18.22
N GLU A 192 -7.20 76.43 -18.26
CA GLU A 192 -6.09 76.93 -17.42
C GLU A 192 -6.51 76.90 -15.95
N ARG A 193 -5.72 76.27 -15.09
CA ARG A 193 -6.10 76.05 -13.68
C ARG A 193 -5.06 76.56 -12.70
N SER A 194 -5.60 77.12 -11.63
CA SER A 194 -4.88 77.38 -10.39
C SER A 194 -4.34 76.07 -9.81
N VAL A 195 -3.10 76.12 -9.30
CA VAL A 195 -2.44 75.02 -8.59
C VAL A 195 -3.32 74.48 -7.44
N ALA A 196 -4.12 75.35 -6.80
CA ALA A 196 -5.01 74.97 -5.71
C ALA A 196 -6.12 73.99 -6.15
N GLU A 197 -6.68 74.16 -7.35
CA GLU A 197 -7.72 73.25 -7.87
C GLU A 197 -7.16 71.86 -8.18
N VAL A 198 -5.91 71.80 -8.65
CA VAL A 198 -5.22 70.53 -8.92
C VAL A 198 -4.97 69.78 -7.62
N LEU A 199 -4.50 70.47 -6.57
CA LEU A 199 -4.28 69.91 -5.24
C LEU A 199 -5.57 69.37 -4.61
N GLN A 200 -6.65 70.16 -4.63
CA GLN A 200 -7.92 69.75 -4.06
C GLN A 200 -8.49 68.50 -4.77
N ARG A 201 -8.33 68.41 -6.09
CA ARG A 201 -8.77 67.25 -6.88
C ARG A 201 -7.86 66.03 -6.71
N GLY A 202 -6.56 66.25 -6.59
CA GLY A 202 -5.59 65.19 -6.28
C GLY A 202 -5.88 64.53 -4.92
N ALA A 203 -6.36 65.30 -3.94
CA ALA A 203 -6.75 64.76 -2.64
C ALA A 203 -7.89 63.71 -2.74
N PHE A 204 -8.82 63.88 -3.69
CA PHE A 204 -9.88 62.88 -3.93
C PHE A 204 -9.38 61.60 -4.60
N ALA A 205 -8.24 61.64 -5.30
CA ALA A 205 -7.65 60.46 -5.91
C ALA A 205 -6.90 59.58 -4.89
N LEU A 206 -6.42 60.16 -3.78
CA LEU A 206 -5.63 59.46 -2.76
C LEU A 206 -6.30 58.19 -2.21
N PRO A 207 -7.59 58.20 -1.79
CA PRO A 207 -8.26 56.98 -1.32
C PRO A 207 -8.32 55.88 -2.39
N ILE A 208 -8.50 56.26 -3.67
CA ILE A 208 -8.60 55.30 -4.77
C ILE A 208 -7.23 54.69 -5.06
N PHE A 209 -6.15 55.47 -5.02
CA PHE A 209 -4.79 54.94 -5.10
C PHE A 209 -4.46 54.01 -3.92
N GLY A 210 -4.92 54.36 -2.71
CA GLY A 210 -4.81 53.48 -1.53
C GLY A 210 -5.52 52.14 -1.75
N LEU A 211 -6.73 52.16 -2.30
CA LEU A 211 -7.46 50.95 -2.66
C LEU A 211 -6.74 50.14 -3.74
N ALA A 212 -6.26 50.78 -4.81
CA ALA A 212 -5.51 50.10 -5.86
C ALA A 212 -4.21 49.45 -5.33
N ALA A 213 -3.50 50.12 -4.42
CA ALA A 213 -2.33 49.57 -3.75
C ALA A 213 -2.69 48.33 -2.91
N TYR A 214 -3.79 48.38 -2.15
CA TYR A 214 -4.29 47.24 -1.39
C TYR A 214 -4.63 46.04 -2.31
N LEU A 215 -5.36 46.27 -3.40
CA LEU A 215 -5.70 45.21 -4.36
C LEU A 215 -4.45 44.61 -5.03
N SER A 216 -3.44 45.43 -5.31
CA SER A 216 -2.15 44.95 -5.81
C SER A 216 -1.41 44.10 -4.77
N ALA A 217 -1.45 44.48 -3.50
CA ALA A 217 -0.88 43.68 -2.41
C ALA A 217 -1.61 42.34 -2.26
N GLU A 218 -2.94 42.33 -2.38
CA GLU A 218 -3.75 41.12 -2.31
C GLU A 218 -3.48 40.18 -3.51
N SER A 219 -3.39 40.74 -4.72
CA SER A 219 -2.94 40.01 -5.91
C SER A 219 -1.58 39.34 -5.68
N ALA A 220 -0.63 40.03 -5.03
CA ALA A 220 0.68 39.46 -4.72
C ALA A 220 0.60 38.28 -3.73
N LYS A 221 -0.29 38.32 -2.74
CA LYS A 221 -0.51 37.18 -1.82
C LYS A 221 -1.03 35.95 -2.56
N HIS A 222 -2.05 36.11 -3.39
CA HIS A 222 -2.58 35.01 -4.21
C HIS A 222 -1.53 34.41 -5.16
N ARG A 223 -0.67 35.23 -5.77
CA ARG A 223 0.46 34.73 -6.59
C ARG A 223 1.44 33.90 -5.78
N LYS A 224 1.78 34.35 -4.57
CA LYS A 224 2.66 33.62 -3.67
C LYS A 224 2.00 32.28 -3.28
N ALA A 225 0.70 32.26 -2.99
CA ALA A 225 -0.04 31.05 -2.67
C ALA A 225 -0.05 30.05 -3.84
N ALA A 226 -0.28 30.55 -5.06
CA ALA A 226 -0.21 29.74 -6.28
C ALA A 226 1.18 29.12 -6.49
N GLN A 227 2.25 29.90 -6.29
CA GLN A 227 3.63 29.41 -6.41
C GLN A 227 3.97 28.37 -5.35
N TRP A 228 3.52 28.56 -4.12
CA TRP A 228 3.67 27.59 -3.04
C TRP A 228 2.98 26.26 -3.37
N ALA A 229 1.73 26.32 -3.84
CA ALA A 229 0.97 25.14 -4.23
C ALA A 229 1.62 24.38 -5.40
N ALA A 230 2.10 25.11 -6.41
CA ALA A 230 2.85 24.52 -7.52
C ALA A 230 4.14 23.84 -7.05
N THR A 231 4.85 24.44 -6.10
CA THR A 231 6.06 23.85 -5.51
C THR A 231 5.73 22.56 -4.75
N LEU A 232 4.67 22.56 -3.94
CA LEU A 232 4.23 21.37 -3.20
C LEU A 232 3.79 20.24 -4.13
N ARG A 233 3.07 20.54 -5.22
CA ARG A 233 2.73 19.54 -6.24
C ARG A 233 3.98 18.83 -6.76
N VAL A 234 5.00 19.59 -7.17
CA VAL A 234 6.25 19.01 -7.68
C VAL A 234 6.95 18.19 -6.59
N GLN A 235 7.02 18.71 -5.36
CA GLN A 235 7.62 17.98 -4.24
C GLN A 235 6.90 16.65 -3.97
N LEU A 236 5.56 16.63 -3.95
CA LEU A 236 4.77 15.41 -3.78
C LEU A 236 5.00 14.39 -4.88
N LEU A 237 5.06 14.83 -6.14
CA LEU A 237 5.28 13.92 -7.28
C LEU A 237 6.71 13.38 -7.36
N THR A 238 7.68 14.09 -6.79
CA THR A 238 9.11 13.73 -6.88
C THR A 238 9.66 13.09 -5.61
N ILE A 239 8.91 13.10 -4.49
CA ILE A 239 9.43 12.67 -3.19
C ILE A 239 9.88 11.21 -3.19
N ASP A 240 9.12 10.31 -3.83
CA ASP A 240 9.45 8.89 -3.83
C ASP A 240 10.72 8.61 -4.64
N LEU A 241 10.95 9.35 -5.73
CA LEU A 241 12.20 9.28 -6.49
C LEU A 241 13.38 9.83 -5.69
N TYR A 242 13.16 10.89 -4.92
CA TYR A 242 14.21 11.50 -4.09
C TYR A 242 14.63 10.62 -2.92
N VAL A 243 13.69 9.92 -2.29
CA VAL A 243 13.96 9.07 -1.13
C VAL A 243 14.32 7.62 -1.49
N ALA A 244 14.13 7.19 -2.75
CA ALA A 244 14.49 5.86 -3.22
C ALA A 244 15.94 5.42 -2.91
N PRO A 245 16.98 6.29 -3.04
CA PRO A 245 18.36 5.91 -2.69
C PRO A 245 18.67 6.01 -1.18
N LEU A 246 17.77 6.54 -0.35
CA LEU A 246 18.01 6.77 1.07
C LEU A 246 17.66 5.54 1.92
N GLY A 247 18.26 5.45 3.11
CA GLY A 247 17.87 4.44 4.09
C GLY A 247 16.43 4.64 4.57
N ALA A 248 15.75 3.56 5.01
CA ALA A 248 14.35 3.63 5.42
C ALA A 248 14.07 4.68 6.52
N LYS A 249 15.02 4.89 7.43
CA LYS A 249 14.92 5.90 8.50
C LYS A 249 14.98 7.32 7.92
N GLU A 250 15.98 7.61 7.10
CA GLU A 250 16.17 8.93 6.46
C GLU A 250 14.99 9.26 5.52
N ALA A 251 14.53 8.28 4.75
CA ALA A 251 13.35 8.42 3.90
C ALA A 251 12.08 8.78 4.70
N ALA A 252 11.91 8.21 5.90
CA ALA A 252 10.80 8.53 6.79
C ALA A 252 10.89 9.95 7.36
N GLU A 253 12.10 10.38 7.75
CA GLU A 253 12.35 11.75 8.24
C GLU A 253 12.06 12.80 7.14
N VAL A 254 12.52 12.55 5.91
CA VAL A 254 12.24 13.44 4.75
C VAL A 254 10.74 13.53 4.48
N ARG A 255 10.02 12.40 4.48
CA ARG A 255 8.55 12.39 4.32
C ARG A 255 7.85 13.13 5.47
N GLN A 256 8.34 13.01 6.71
CA GLN A 256 7.79 13.73 7.85
C GLN A 256 7.97 15.25 7.72
N LEU A 257 9.15 15.70 7.25
CA LEU A 257 9.40 17.12 7.00
C LEU A 257 8.51 17.66 5.87
N LEU A 258 8.34 16.90 4.78
CA LEU A 258 7.42 17.27 3.70
C LEU A 258 5.98 17.35 4.21
N ALA A 259 5.53 16.37 5.00
CA ALA A 259 4.20 16.36 5.61
C ALA A 259 4.00 17.56 6.54
N ARG A 260 4.98 17.90 7.39
CA ARG A 260 4.93 19.09 8.24
C ARG A 260 4.88 20.38 7.41
N ARG A 261 5.56 20.45 6.27
CA ARG A 261 5.51 21.60 5.38
C ARG A 261 4.18 21.70 4.61
N ALA A 262 3.60 20.58 4.23
CA ALA A 262 2.36 20.52 3.47
C ALA A 262 1.11 20.75 4.34
N PHE A 263 1.12 20.23 5.57
CA PHE A 263 -0.02 20.25 6.50
C PHE A 263 0.18 21.11 7.76
N GLY A 264 1.37 21.65 7.98
CA GLY A 264 1.65 22.58 9.08
C GLY A 264 1.31 24.01 8.74
N ASP A 265 1.93 24.95 9.46
CA ASP A 265 1.68 26.38 9.28
C ASP A 265 1.95 26.81 7.84
N VAL A 266 0.88 27.15 7.12
CA VAL A 266 0.96 27.68 5.77
C VAL A 266 1.76 28.99 5.88
N PRO A 267 2.95 29.09 5.25
CA PRO A 267 3.82 30.26 5.43
C PRO A 267 3.15 31.59 5.05
N MET A 268 2.08 31.52 4.25
CA MET A 268 1.27 32.65 3.80
C MET A 268 0.40 33.26 4.91
N LEU A 269 0.02 32.47 5.93
CA LEU A 269 -0.86 32.89 7.03
C LEU A 269 -0.08 33.25 8.30
N ALA A 270 1.13 32.72 8.45
CA ALA A 270 2.02 33.03 9.57
C ALA A 270 2.59 34.47 9.53
N SER A 271 2.18 35.30 8.56
CA SER A 271 2.57 36.71 8.48
C SER A 271 1.96 37.61 9.56
N GLY A 272 1.34 37.03 10.60
CA GLY A 272 0.83 37.75 11.76
C GLY A 272 1.92 38.33 12.66
N ASP A 273 3.16 37.80 12.62
CA ASP A 273 4.33 38.45 13.23
C ASP A 273 4.96 39.50 12.29
N ALA A 274 4.07 40.36 11.79
CA ALA A 274 4.36 41.68 11.28
C ALA A 274 4.74 42.65 12.42
N THR A 275 5.63 42.24 13.33
CA THR A 275 6.12 43.11 14.41
C THR A 275 7.49 43.74 14.13
N LYS A 276 8.17 43.45 13.02
CA LYS A 276 9.43 44.18 12.68
C LYS A 276 9.72 44.52 11.22
N ASP A 277 8.84 44.15 10.28
CA ASP A 277 8.85 44.75 8.93
C ASP A 277 7.75 45.82 8.79
N GLU A 278 7.65 46.70 9.79
CA GLU A 278 7.29 48.09 9.56
C GLU A 278 8.36 48.70 8.64
N ALA A 279 8.16 48.71 7.32
CA ALA A 279 8.70 49.72 6.37
C ALA A 279 8.63 49.29 4.89
N ALA A 280 7.71 48.41 4.51
CA ALA A 280 7.32 48.30 3.10
C ALA A 280 5.80 48.43 2.94
N MET A 281 5.17 49.33 3.71
CA MET A 281 4.14 50.14 3.07
C MET A 281 4.78 50.74 1.81
N PRO A 282 4.18 50.62 0.62
CA PRO A 282 4.70 51.30 -0.57
C PRO A 282 4.77 52.78 -0.21
N LEU A 283 5.98 53.32 -0.06
CA LEU A 283 6.29 54.74 0.20
C LEU A 283 5.10 55.46 0.82
N SER A 284 4.94 55.30 2.14
CA SER A 284 3.76 55.75 2.87
C SER A 284 3.27 57.05 2.26
N VAL A 285 2.00 57.09 1.90
CA VAL A 285 1.34 58.30 1.41
C VAL A 285 1.70 59.50 2.30
N GLN A 286 1.99 59.23 3.58
CA GLN A 286 2.60 60.10 4.56
C GLN A 286 4.00 60.64 4.19
N ALA A 287 4.98 59.82 3.80
CA ALA A 287 6.28 60.29 3.31
C ALA A 287 6.18 61.09 2.00
N VAL A 288 5.25 60.71 1.11
CA VAL A 288 4.96 61.48 -0.12
C VAL A 288 4.28 62.82 0.23
N LEU A 289 3.35 62.83 1.19
CA LEU A 289 2.69 64.04 1.71
C LEU A 289 3.66 64.95 2.44
N GLU A 290 4.54 64.41 3.29
CA GLU A 290 5.58 65.17 4.00
C GLU A 290 6.56 65.80 3.01
N ARG A 291 6.97 65.05 1.97
CA ARG A 291 7.83 65.59 0.92
C ARG A 291 7.13 66.67 0.10
N LEU A 292 5.86 66.48 -0.27
CA LEU A 292 5.06 67.50 -0.94
C LEU A 292 4.85 68.74 -0.08
N LEU A 293 4.63 68.58 1.23
CA LEU A 293 4.50 69.68 2.18
C LEU A 293 5.79 70.48 2.32
N VAL A 294 6.94 69.80 2.37
CA VAL A 294 8.26 70.46 2.41
C VAL A 294 8.53 71.22 1.10
N GLU A 295 8.23 70.62 -0.05
CA GLU A 295 8.42 71.22 -1.37
C GLU A 295 7.49 72.42 -1.61
N MET A 296 6.25 72.38 -1.11
CA MET A 296 5.33 73.53 -1.18
C MET A 296 5.76 74.68 -0.27
N ARG A 297 6.36 74.39 0.89
CA ARG A 297 6.81 75.41 1.84
C ARG A 297 8.09 76.12 1.39
N SER A 298 8.91 75.50 0.54
CA SER A 298 10.20 76.04 0.10
C SER A 298 10.12 76.92 -1.16
N LYS A 299 8.94 77.06 -1.79
CA LYS A 299 8.75 77.85 -3.01
C LYS A 299 8.20 79.25 -2.66
N PRO A 300 9.05 80.31 -2.58
CA PRO A 300 8.58 81.66 -2.30
C PRO A 300 7.75 82.20 -3.46
N GLU A 301 6.62 82.84 -3.14
CA GLU A 301 5.78 83.57 -4.10
C GLU A 301 6.64 84.62 -4.82
N LYS A 302 6.65 84.55 -6.16
CA LYS A 302 7.17 85.59 -7.04
C LYS A 302 6.03 86.34 -7.67
#